data_AF-A0A9D3U895-F1
#
_entry.id   AF-A0A9D3U895-F1
#
_cell.length_a   1.000
_cell.length_b   1.000
_cell.length_c   1.000
_cell.angle_alpha   90.00
_cell.angle_beta   90.00
_cell.angle_gamma   90.00
#
_symmetry.space_group_name_H-M   'P 1'
#
loop_
_entity.id
_entity.type
_entity.pdbx_description
1 polymer ?
#
loop_
_entity_poly.entity_id
_entity_poly.type
_entity_poly.pdbx_seq_one_letter_code
_entity_poly.pdbx_strand_id
1 'polypeptide(L)'
;MIEKLKEEAYHEYSEAIRSMGLKDRLEMLREEVSKVNSKDRLMNPVLMDKIEKLKHEVNQSLSAAPNYTILKYKLDMLKEVFTAKSLSKAATMKQEVNKKFSEIMGRLEIKEKLEALAAEVQSSGSSSFIDLDEGVKDKILKLKNEIELEMISALESLSLEVEVVKSNANPTLLSVFKNKVDNLNEEINKTIEGVVNSSELKNMMELLKLEKSKAEAGDVESESKIEALQQQIKQRISEAISSSELKGKHQELKAEISEAIQSSGGANGSLQKENQACGTYARDEFCLMCAAPIHCLLFFFFFLL
;
A
#
# COMPACT_ATOMS: atom_id res chain seq x y z
N MET A 1 0.42 -26.93 -29.93
CA MET A 1 -0.20 -27.79 -28.89
C MET A 1 -1.31 -27.05 -28.16
N ILE A 2 -1.07 -25.85 -27.61
CA ILE A 2 -2.10 -25.02 -26.95
C ILE A 2 -3.26 -24.67 -27.89
N GLU A 3 -2.97 -24.16 -29.09
CA GLU A 3 -4.02 -23.82 -30.07
C GLU A 3 -4.87 -25.03 -30.45
N LYS A 4 -4.25 -26.20 -30.62
CA LYS A 4 -4.98 -27.45 -30.85
C LYS A 4 -5.93 -27.78 -29.69
N LEU A 5 -5.48 -27.61 -28.44
CA LEU A 5 -6.29 -27.86 -27.25
C LEU A 5 -7.44 -26.84 -27.13
N LYS A 6 -7.24 -25.58 -27.53
CA LYS A 6 -8.29 -24.55 -27.61
C LYS A 6 -9.36 -24.95 -28.64
N GLU A 7 -8.95 -25.31 -29.85
CA GLU A 7 -9.86 -25.75 -30.92
C GLU A 7 -10.68 -26.97 -30.50
N GLU A 8 -10.02 -27.95 -29.87
CA GLU A 8 -10.69 -29.13 -29.36
C GLU A 8 -11.68 -28.79 -28.22
N ALA A 9 -11.33 -27.91 -27.29
CA ALA A 9 -12.24 -27.47 -26.23
C ALA A 9 -13.45 -26.72 -26.81
N TYR A 10 -13.23 -25.89 -27.84
CA TYR A 10 -14.29 -25.20 -28.55
C TYR A 10 -15.24 -26.17 -29.26
N HIS A 11 -14.69 -27.19 -29.92
CA HIS A 11 -15.48 -28.23 -30.56
C HIS A 11 -16.39 -28.94 -29.55
N GLU A 12 -15.84 -29.40 -28.43
CA GLU A 12 -16.62 -30.04 -27.37
C GLU A 12 -17.69 -29.10 -26.79
N TYR A 13 -17.38 -27.82 -26.63
CA TYR A 13 -18.36 -26.84 -26.16
C TYR A 13 -19.54 -26.70 -27.16
N SER A 14 -19.26 -26.64 -28.46
CA SER A 14 -20.27 -26.58 -29.51
C SER A 14 -21.15 -27.83 -29.57
N GLU A 15 -20.54 -29.02 -29.41
CA GLU A 15 -21.28 -30.28 -29.28
C GLU A 15 -22.20 -30.28 -28.04
N ALA A 16 -21.72 -29.77 -26.91
CA ALA A 16 -22.51 -29.67 -25.69
C ALA A 16 -23.73 -28.76 -25.89
N ILE A 17 -23.53 -27.55 -26.43
CA ILE A 17 -24.62 -26.60 -26.75
C ILE A 17 -25.65 -27.21 -27.71
N ARG A 18 -25.20 -28.00 -28.69
CA ARG A 18 -26.10 -28.70 -29.62
C ARG A 18 -26.90 -29.78 -28.92
N SER A 19 -26.27 -30.59 -28.06
CA SER A 19 -26.93 -31.64 -27.28
C SER A 19 -27.99 -31.08 -26.32
N MET A 20 -27.80 -29.85 -25.85
CA MET A 20 -28.74 -29.13 -24.99
C MET A 20 -29.92 -28.51 -25.77
N GLY A 21 -29.92 -28.59 -27.11
CA GLY A 21 -30.95 -27.96 -27.95
C GLY A 21 -30.89 -26.43 -27.96
N LEU A 22 -29.75 -25.84 -27.60
CA LEU A 22 -29.59 -24.38 -27.48
C LEU A 22 -28.99 -23.72 -28.73
N LYS A 23 -28.52 -24.51 -29.70
CA LYS A 23 -27.82 -24.01 -30.90
C LYS A 23 -28.62 -22.94 -31.64
N ASP A 24 -29.84 -23.24 -32.05
CA ASP A 24 -30.66 -22.34 -32.88
C ASP A 24 -31.04 -21.06 -32.11
N ARG A 25 -31.24 -21.17 -30.80
CA ARG A 25 -31.51 -20.02 -29.91
C ARG A 25 -30.30 -19.11 -29.77
N LEU A 26 -29.10 -19.67 -29.70
CA LEU A 26 -27.85 -18.92 -29.66
C LEU A 26 -27.59 -18.19 -31.00
N GLU A 27 -27.87 -18.85 -32.12
CA GLU A 27 -27.71 -18.29 -33.46
C GLU A 27 -28.71 -17.15 -33.72
N MET A 28 -29.98 -17.34 -33.33
CA MET A 28 -30.99 -16.28 -33.38
C MET A 28 -30.61 -15.08 -32.51
N LEU A 29 -30.14 -15.30 -31.27
CA LEU A 29 -29.68 -14.23 -30.39
C LEU A 29 -28.50 -13.47 -31.01
N ARG A 30 -27.57 -14.17 -31.64
CA ARG A 30 -26.43 -13.57 -32.34
C ARG A 30 -26.88 -12.67 -33.49
N GLU A 31 -27.86 -13.09 -34.27
CA GLU A 31 -28.46 -12.26 -35.32
C GLU A 31 -29.19 -11.03 -34.77
N GLU A 32 -29.88 -11.17 -33.63
CA GLU A 32 -30.51 -10.02 -32.96
C GLU A 32 -29.45 -9.00 -32.50
N VAL A 33 -28.32 -9.47 -31.95
CA VAL A 33 -27.22 -8.60 -31.49
C VAL A 33 -26.53 -7.90 -32.64
N SER A 34 -26.34 -8.58 -33.78
CA SER A 34 -25.68 -8.00 -34.95
C SER A 34 -26.48 -6.83 -35.55
N LYS A 35 -27.82 -6.88 -35.45
CA LYS A 35 -28.75 -5.84 -35.92
C LYS A 35 -28.81 -4.59 -35.04
N VAL A 36 -28.28 -4.63 -33.82
CA VAL A 36 -28.25 -3.47 -32.91
C VAL A 36 -26.97 -2.66 -33.12
N ASN A 37 -27.09 -1.34 -33.23
CA ASN A 37 -25.97 -0.40 -33.33
C ASN A 37 -25.04 -0.52 -32.12
N SER A 38 -23.72 -0.40 -32.34
CA SER A 38 -22.70 -0.62 -31.29
C SER A 38 -22.87 0.23 -30.03
N LYS A 39 -23.48 1.43 -30.13
CA LYS A 39 -23.79 2.30 -28.98
C LYS A 39 -25.00 1.83 -28.15
N ASP A 40 -25.94 1.12 -28.76
CA ASP A 40 -27.19 0.70 -28.12
C ASP A 40 -27.18 -0.76 -27.67
N ARG A 41 -26.14 -1.54 -28.04
CA ARG A 41 -26.00 -2.97 -27.73
C ARG A 41 -26.04 -3.27 -26.23
N LEU A 42 -25.31 -2.49 -25.42
CA LEU A 42 -25.25 -2.65 -23.96
C LEU A 42 -26.42 -1.98 -23.23
N MET A 43 -27.20 -1.15 -23.94
CA MET A 43 -28.29 -0.36 -23.37
C MET A 43 -29.67 -0.94 -23.71
N ASN A 44 -29.74 -2.06 -24.45
CA ASN A 44 -31.00 -2.72 -24.76
C ASN A 44 -31.36 -3.71 -23.64
N PRO A 45 -32.29 -3.36 -22.72
CA PRO A 45 -32.62 -4.20 -21.58
C PRO A 45 -33.24 -5.55 -21.99
N VAL A 46 -33.96 -5.59 -23.12
CA VAL A 46 -34.59 -6.81 -23.64
C VAL A 46 -33.52 -7.79 -24.13
N LEU A 47 -32.49 -7.29 -24.79
CA LEU A 47 -31.39 -8.12 -25.28
C LEU A 47 -30.54 -8.65 -24.11
N MET A 48 -30.27 -7.81 -23.11
CA MET A 48 -29.56 -8.20 -21.90
C MET A 48 -30.29 -9.28 -21.10
N ASP A 49 -31.63 -9.17 -20.97
CA ASP A 49 -32.44 -10.20 -20.32
C ASP A 49 -32.37 -11.55 -21.06
N LYS A 50 -32.44 -11.54 -22.40
CA LYS A 50 -32.28 -12.75 -23.22
C LYS A 50 -30.89 -13.39 -23.06
N ILE A 51 -29.83 -12.58 -23.03
CA ILE A 51 -28.45 -13.03 -22.81
C ILE A 51 -28.32 -13.68 -21.44
N GLU A 52 -28.80 -13.02 -20.38
CA GLU A 52 -28.69 -13.52 -19.01
C GLU A 52 -29.50 -14.81 -18.82
N LYS A 53 -30.70 -14.90 -19.42
CA LYS A 53 -31.52 -16.10 -19.42
C LYS A 53 -30.82 -17.29 -20.10
N LEU A 54 -30.28 -17.09 -21.31
CA LEU A 54 -29.54 -18.14 -22.02
C LEU A 54 -28.28 -18.57 -21.27
N LYS A 55 -27.56 -17.62 -20.67
CA LYS A 55 -26.42 -17.90 -19.79
C LYS A 55 -26.82 -18.75 -18.59
N HIS A 56 -27.94 -18.44 -17.94
CA HIS A 56 -28.43 -19.22 -16.81
C HIS A 56 -28.77 -20.66 -17.22
N GLU A 57 -29.49 -20.83 -18.33
CA GLU A 57 -29.84 -22.14 -18.88
C GLU A 57 -28.60 -22.96 -19.24
N VAL A 58 -27.60 -22.35 -19.88
CA VAL A 58 -26.32 -23.01 -20.19
C VAL A 58 -25.63 -23.47 -18.90
N ASN A 59 -25.51 -22.60 -17.91
CA ASN A 59 -24.84 -22.94 -16.65
C ASN A 59 -25.53 -24.09 -15.89
N GLN A 60 -26.85 -24.17 -15.95
CA GLN A 60 -27.61 -25.24 -15.30
C GLN A 60 -27.49 -26.58 -16.03
N SER A 61 -27.43 -26.58 -17.36
CA SER A 61 -27.55 -27.80 -18.16
C SER A 61 -26.25 -28.28 -18.80
N LEU A 62 -25.18 -27.49 -18.77
CA LEU A 62 -23.89 -27.86 -19.38
C LEU A 62 -23.31 -29.14 -18.78
N SER A 63 -23.47 -29.35 -17.48
CA SER A 63 -22.99 -30.56 -16.79
C SER A 63 -23.76 -31.83 -17.18
N ALA A 64 -24.96 -31.68 -17.74
CA ALA A 64 -25.78 -32.78 -18.23
C ALA A 64 -25.48 -33.16 -19.69
N ALA A 65 -24.65 -32.37 -20.39
CA ALA A 65 -24.27 -32.67 -21.77
C ALA A 65 -23.47 -33.99 -21.85
N PRO A 66 -23.72 -34.87 -22.84
CA PRO A 66 -23.07 -36.18 -22.93
C PRO A 66 -21.53 -36.12 -22.99
N ASN A 67 -20.99 -35.04 -23.53
CA ASN A 67 -19.55 -34.82 -23.68
C ASN A 67 -18.96 -33.89 -22.61
N TYR A 68 -19.73 -33.54 -21.57
CA TYR A 68 -19.28 -32.62 -20.51
C TYR A 68 -17.97 -33.07 -19.84
N THR A 69 -17.81 -34.36 -19.59
CA THR A 69 -16.58 -34.91 -18.99
C THR A 69 -15.34 -34.62 -19.85
N ILE A 70 -15.47 -34.74 -21.18
CA ILE A 70 -14.39 -34.50 -22.13
C ILE A 70 -14.10 -33.00 -22.22
N LEU A 71 -15.16 -32.17 -22.33
CA LEU A 71 -15.06 -30.72 -22.30
C LEU A 71 -14.33 -30.24 -21.04
N LYS A 72 -14.77 -30.70 -19.87
CA LYS A 72 -14.19 -30.35 -18.57
C LYS A 72 -12.70 -30.70 -18.51
N TYR A 73 -12.33 -31.91 -18.93
CA TYR A 73 -10.93 -32.33 -19.00
C TYR A 73 -10.07 -31.39 -19.85
N LYS A 74 -10.55 -30.97 -21.02
CA LYS A 74 -9.81 -30.04 -21.90
C LYS A 74 -9.69 -28.64 -21.29
N LEU A 75 -10.75 -28.16 -20.63
CA LEU A 75 -10.73 -26.88 -19.92
C LEU A 75 -9.76 -26.88 -18.74
N ASP A 76 -9.74 -27.96 -17.95
CA ASP A 76 -8.83 -28.13 -16.83
C ASP A 76 -7.37 -28.15 -17.33
N MET A 77 -7.08 -28.86 -18.43
CA MET A 77 -5.75 -28.87 -19.05
C MET A 77 -5.35 -27.48 -19.57
N LEU A 78 -6.26 -26.73 -20.19
CA LEU A 78 -5.99 -25.36 -20.62
C LEU A 78 -5.62 -24.49 -19.41
N LYS A 79 -6.40 -24.57 -18.33
CA LYS A 79 -6.13 -23.84 -17.08
C LYS A 79 -4.75 -24.16 -16.52
N GLU A 80 -4.37 -25.43 -16.48
CA GLU A 80 -3.04 -25.86 -16.03
C GLU A 80 -1.93 -25.27 -16.92
N VAL A 81 -2.09 -25.33 -18.24
CA VAL A 81 -1.10 -24.78 -19.18
C VAL A 81 -0.96 -23.27 -19.05
N PHE A 82 -2.06 -22.52 -18.88
CA PHE A 82 -2.00 -21.08 -18.64
C PHE A 82 -1.34 -20.74 -17.31
N THR A 83 -1.61 -21.53 -16.27
CA THR A 83 -0.97 -21.38 -14.95
C THR A 83 0.53 -21.66 -15.04
N ALA A 84 0.93 -22.72 -15.76
CA ALA A 84 2.34 -23.01 -16.00
C ALA A 84 3.03 -21.90 -16.82
N LYS A 85 2.36 -21.35 -17.85
CA LYS A 85 2.88 -20.25 -18.66
C LYS A 85 3.06 -18.98 -17.83
N SER A 86 2.12 -18.64 -16.96
CA SER A 86 2.23 -17.45 -16.08
C SER A 86 3.34 -17.61 -15.06
N LEU A 87 3.47 -18.79 -14.43
CA LEU A 87 4.57 -19.11 -13.51
C LEU A 87 5.93 -19.06 -14.20
N SER A 88 6.04 -19.62 -15.41
CA SER A 88 7.26 -19.54 -16.22
C SER A 88 7.61 -18.10 -16.55
N LYS A 89 6.64 -17.29 -17.01
CA LYS A 89 6.87 -15.86 -17.30
C LYS A 89 7.33 -15.10 -16.05
N ALA A 90 6.70 -15.36 -14.90
CA ALA A 90 7.09 -14.74 -13.64
C ALA A 90 8.52 -15.13 -13.22
N ALA A 91 8.91 -16.40 -13.38
CA ALA A 91 10.26 -16.87 -13.09
C ALA A 91 11.30 -16.21 -14.01
N THR A 92 11.03 -16.13 -15.31
CA THR A 92 11.89 -15.43 -16.28
C THR A 92 12.01 -13.95 -15.95
N MET A 93 10.90 -13.28 -15.65
CA MET A 93 10.90 -11.86 -15.31
C MET A 93 11.67 -11.58 -14.01
N LYS A 94 11.55 -12.45 -13.00
CA LYS A 94 12.37 -12.38 -11.78
C LYS A 94 13.85 -12.49 -12.08
N GLN A 95 14.25 -13.38 -12.99
CA GLN A 95 15.64 -13.52 -13.41
C GLN A 95 16.15 -12.27 -14.16
N GLU A 96 15.33 -11.71 -15.05
CA GLU A 96 15.67 -10.50 -15.80
C GLU A 96 15.81 -9.27 -14.91
N VAL A 97 14.90 -9.07 -13.96
CA VAL A 97 14.99 -7.99 -12.96
C VAL A 97 16.23 -8.14 -12.10
N ASN A 98 16.51 -9.34 -11.60
CA ASN A 98 17.73 -9.60 -10.81
C ASN A 98 18.99 -9.34 -11.63
N LYS A 99 19.00 -9.73 -12.91
CA LYS A 99 20.11 -9.46 -13.83
C LYS A 99 20.32 -7.95 -13.99
N LYS A 100 19.25 -7.18 -14.25
CA LYS A 100 19.32 -5.72 -14.34
C LYS A 100 19.82 -5.08 -13.06
N PHE A 101 19.37 -5.59 -11.91
CA PHE A 101 19.84 -5.12 -10.63
C PHE A 101 21.34 -5.34 -10.46
N SER A 102 21.83 -6.55 -10.77
CA SER A 102 23.26 -6.85 -10.72
C SER A 102 24.08 -6.06 -11.74
N GLU A 103 23.56 -5.80 -12.94
CA GLU A 103 24.21 -4.96 -13.95
C GLU A 103 24.42 -3.53 -13.43
N ILE A 104 23.40 -2.91 -12.81
CA ILE A 104 23.48 -1.56 -12.26
C ILE A 104 24.45 -1.51 -11.07
N MET A 105 24.26 -2.40 -10.08
CA MET A 105 25.13 -2.43 -8.90
C MET A 105 26.58 -2.84 -9.22
N GLY A 106 26.80 -3.52 -10.34
CA GLY A 106 28.13 -3.91 -10.82
C GLY A 106 28.86 -2.83 -11.60
N ARG A 107 28.21 -1.69 -11.92
CA ARG A 107 28.87 -0.57 -12.60
C ARG A 107 29.96 0.00 -11.71
N LEU A 108 31.14 0.20 -12.29
CA LEU A 108 32.30 0.72 -11.57
C LEU A 108 32.00 2.06 -10.89
N GLU A 109 31.31 2.97 -11.59
CA GLU A 109 30.93 4.29 -11.07
C GLU A 109 30.05 4.19 -9.81
N ILE A 110 29.00 3.36 -9.83
CA ILE A 110 28.10 3.19 -8.67
C ILE A 110 28.86 2.54 -7.51
N LYS A 111 29.67 1.54 -7.80
CA LYS A 111 30.48 0.84 -6.81
C LYS A 111 31.47 1.78 -6.11
N GLU A 112 32.21 2.58 -6.88
CA GLU A 112 33.16 3.57 -6.36
C GLU A 112 32.45 4.63 -5.51
N LYS A 113 31.30 5.16 -5.96
CA LYS A 113 30.49 6.11 -5.18
C LYS A 113 30.01 5.50 -3.87
N LEU A 114 29.60 4.23 -3.88
CA LEU A 114 29.10 3.53 -2.70
C LEU A 114 30.22 3.22 -1.71
N GLU A 115 31.40 2.80 -2.18
CA GLU A 115 32.58 2.57 -1.35
C GLU A 115 33.10 3.87 -0.73
N ALA A 116 33.19 4.96 -1.51
CA ALA A 116 33.58 6.27 -1.01
C ALA A 116 32.61 6.78 0.08
N LEU A 117 31.30 6.63 -0.16
CA LEU A 117 30.28 7.03 0.80
C LEU A 117 30.29 6.16 2.06
N ALA A 118 30.53 4.86 1.93
CA ALA A 118 30.67 3.96 3.07
C ALA A 118 31.88 4.34 3.94
N ALA A 119 33.01 4.71 3.33
CA ALA A 119 34.18 5.20 4.05
C ALA A 119 33.89 6.54 4.77
N GLU A 120 33.17 7.46 4.11
CA GLU A 120 32.79 8.75 4.70
C GLU A 120 31.86 8.55 5.92
N VAL A 121 30.86 7.67 5.81
CA VAL A 121 29.97 7.29 6.91
C VAL A 121 30.76 6.66 8.07
N GLN A 122 31.69 5.72 7.80
CA GLN A 122 32.52 5.13 8.85
C GLN A 122 33.43 6.16 9.53
N SER A 123 34.02 7.06 8.74
CA SER A 123 34.91 8.11 9.26
C SER A 123 34.19 9.13 10.15
N SER A 124 32.88 9.29 9.96
CA SER A 124 32.07 10.21 10.77
C SER A 124 31.87 9.74 12.22
N GLY A 125 32.20 8.48 12.54
CA GLY A 125 31.99 7.91 13.88
C GLY A 125 30.51 7.82 14.30
N SER A 126 29.60 8.03 13.35
CA SER A 126 28.18 8.18 13.58
C SER A 126 27.47 6.83 13.63
N SER A 127 26.61 6.62 14.63
CA SER A 127 25.92 5.34 14.85
C SER A 127 24.58 5.22 14.13
N SER A 128 24.04 6.35 13.65
CA SER A 128 22.74 6.43 13.01
C SER A 128 22.72 7.48 11.90
N PHE A 129 21.80 7.33 10.95
CA PHE A 129 21.63 8.30 9.86
C PHE A 129 21.31 9.72 10.37
N ILE A 130 20.66 9.85 11.52
CA ILE A 130 20.25 11.14 12.10
C ILE A 130 21.48 11.94 12.53
N ASP A 131 22.48 11.24 13.04
CA ASP A 131 23.71 11.78 13.62
C ASP A 131 24.77 12.07 12.54
N LEU A 132 24.48 11.80 11.26
CA LEU A 132 25.37 12.14 10.15
C LEU A 132 25.36 13.64 9.88
N ASP A 133 26.49 14.15 9.41
CA ASP A 133 26.58 15.49 8.85
C ASP A 133 25.62 15.65 7.65
N GLU A 134 25.09 16.85 7.48
CA GLU A 134 24.10 17.15 6.44
C GLU A 134 24.66 16.93 5.03
N GLY A 135 25.95 17.21 4.82
CA GLY A 135 26.62 16.95 3.55
C GLY A 135 26.70 15.45 3.22
N VAL A 136 26.89 14.59 4.21
CA VAL A 136 26.89 13.13 4.02
C VAL A 136 25.48 12.62 3.75
N LYS A 137 24.47 13.15 4.44
CA LYS A 137 23.05 12.82 4.19
C LYS A 137 22.62 13.17 2.77
N ASP A 138 22.99 14.36 2.29
CA ASP A 138 22.70 14.80 0.92
C ASP A 138 23.33 13.88 -0.12
N LYS A 139 24.59 13.44 0.10
CA LYS A 139 25.27 12.47 -0.78
C LYS A 139 24.55 11.12 -0.79
N ILE A 140 24.09 10.63 0.36
CA ILE A 140 23.30 9.39 0.47
C ILE A 140 22.00 9.51 -0.34
N LEU A 141 21.25 10.59 -0.15
CA LEU A 141 19.99 10.81 -0.86
C LEU A 141 20.21 10.94 -2.36
N LYS A 142 21.28 11.64 -2.78
CA LYS A 142 21.63 11.78 -4.19
C LYS A 142 21.96 10.45 -4.84
N LEU A 143 22.82 9.64 -4.23
CA LEU A 143 23.18 8.32 -4.76
C LEU A 143 21.98 7.37 -4.78
N LYS A 144 21.12 7.42 -3.76
CA LYS A 144 19.85 6.67 -3.75
C LYS A 144 19.00 7.02 -4.96
N ASN A 145 18.78 8.31 -5.21
CA ASN A 145 17.94 8.77 -6.31
C ASN A 145 18.54 8.40 -7.68
N GLU A 146 19.87 8.44 -7.82
CA GLU A 146 20.58 8.00 -9.02
C GLU A 146 20.32 6.52 -9.33
N ILE A 147 20.49 5.64 -8.32
CA ILE A 147 20.22 4.20 -8.44
C ILE A 147 18.73 3.95 -8.73
N GLU A 148 17.84 4.68 -8.07
CA GLU A 148 16.39 4.55 -8.25
C GLU A 148 15.97 4.89 -9.68
N LEU A 149 16.48 5.99 -10.25
CA LEU A 149 16.22 6.36 -11.64
C LEU A 149 16.75 5.31 -12.62
N GLU A 150 17.97 4.80 -12.40
CA GLU A 150 18.52 3.73 -13.25
C GLU A 150 17.68 2.45 -13.19
N MET A 151 17.18 2.08 -12.01
CA MET A 151 16.29 0.93 -11.86
C MET A 151 14.95 1.15 -12.55
N ILE A 152 14.35 2.34 -12.42
CA ILE A 152 13.10 2.68 -13.11
C ILE A 152 13.29 2.51 -14.62
N SER A 153 14.31 3.14 -15.20
CA SER A 153 14.59 3.01 -16.64
C SER A 153 14.88 1.56 -17.06
N ALA A 154 15.55 0.77 -16.21
CA ALA A 154 15.79 -0.64 -16.48
C ALA A 154 14.50 -1.47 -16.45
N LEU A 155 13.59 -1.20 -15.52
CA LEU A 155 12.29 -1.88 -15.43
C LEU A 155 11.36 -1.48 -16.58
N GLU A 156 11.33 -0.20 -16.94
CA GLU A 156 10.60 0.29 -18.12
C GLU A 156 11.11 -0.37 -19.41
N SER A 157 12.42 -0.63 -19.53
CA SER A 157 12.99 -1.37 -20.67
C SER A 157 12.53 -2.83 -20.75
N LEU A 158 12.08 -3.40 -19.63
CA LEU A 158 11.42 -4.72 -19.56
C LEU A 158 9.91 -4.63 -19.78
N SER A 159 9.39 -3.48 -20.21
CA SER A 159 7.96 -3.18 -20.36
C SER A 159 7.17 -3.35 -19.05
N LEU A 160 7.83 -3.15 -17.90
CA LEU A 160 7.18 -3.12 -16.60
C LEU A 160 6.78 -1.68 -16.29
N GLU A 161 5.50 -1.48 -16.01
CA GLU A 161 4.99 -0.21 -15.52
C GLU A 161 5.45 -0.04 -14.07
N VAL A 162 6.23 1.02 -13.83
CA VAL A 162 6.70 1.35 -12.48
C VAL A 162 5.81 2.43 -11.92
N GLU A 163 4.96 2.06 -10.97
CA GLU A 163 4.26 3.06 -10.16
C GLU A 163 5.28 3.69 -9.21
N VAL A 164 5.70 4.91 -9.54
CA VAL A 164 6.55 5.70 -8.64
C VAL A 164 5.69 6.08 -7.45
N VAL A 165 5.79 5.28 -6.39
CA VAL A 165 5.30 5.66 -5.06
C VAL A 165 6.16 6.82 -4.61
N LYS A 166 5.77 8.04 -4.98
CA LYS A 166 6.32 9.25 -4.39
C LYS A 166 6.12 9.11 -2.89
N SER A 167 7.19 8.82 -2.17
CA SER A 167 7.20 9.08 -0.74
C SER A 167 6.99 10.58 -0.62
N ASN A 168 5.76 11.01 -0.31
CA ASN A 168 5.36 12.41 -0.14
C ASN A 168 6.04 13.07 1.09
N ALA A 169 7.21 12.59 1.52
CA ALA A 169 8.07 13.31 2.42
C ALA A 169 8.90 14.29 1.58
N ASN A 170 8.35 15.48 1.37
CA ASN A 170 9.15 16.62 0.94
C ASN A 170 10.26 16.79 2.00
N PRO A 171 11.55 16.58 1.68
CA PRO A 171 12.63 16.60 2.68
C PRO A 171 12.72 17.96 3.39
N THR A 172 12.32 19.03 2.71
CA THR A 172 12.17 20.38 3.26
C THR A 172 11.07 20.50 4.32
N LEU A 173 9.94 19.81 4.16
CA LEU A 173 8.87 19.81 5.18
C LEU A 173 9.31 19.00 6.40
N LEU A 174 10.01 17.89 6.18
CA LEU A 174 10.52 17.04 7.26
C LEU A 174 11.57 17.79 8.10
N SER A 175 12.46 18.57 7.48
CA SER A 175 13.42 19.41 8.22
C SER A 175 12.74 20.55 8.98
N VAL A 176 11.73 21.20 8.40
CA VAL A 176 10.98 22.28 9.05
C VAL A 176 10.20 21.75 10.27
N PHE A 177 9.51 20.61 10.14
CA PHE A 177 8.81 20.01 11.27
C PHE A 177 9.77 19.48 12.33
N LYS A 178 10.90 18.90 11.94
CA LYS A 178 11.95 18.47 12.87
C LYS A 178 12.45 19.64 13.72
N ASN A 179 12.78 20.78 13.10
CA ASN A 179 13.22 21.98 13.82
C ASN A 179 12.15 22.49 14.80
N LYS A 180 10.86 22.45 14.42
CA LYS A 180 9.75 22.84 15.31
C LYS A 180 9.58 21.87 16.49
N VAL A 181 9.74 20.57 16.26
CA VAL A 181 9.71 19.53 17.32
C VAL A 181 10.88 19.72 18.29
N ASP A 182 12.08 19.93 17.77
CA ASP A 182 13.28 20.11 18.60
C ASP A 182 13.18 21.38 19.46
N ASN A 183 12.66 22.48 18.89
CA ASN A 183 12.42 23.71 19.64
C ASN A 183 11.36 23.53 20.74
N LEU A 184 10.25 22.81 20.44
CA LEU A 184 9.23 22.51 21.46
C LEU A 184 9.82 21.64 22.59
N ASN A 185 10.68 20.69 22.26
CA ASN A 185 11.36 19.84 23.24
C ASN A 185 12.32 20.66 24.14
N GLU A 186 13.03 21.62 23.56
CA GLU A 186 13.87 22.56 24.31
C GLU A 186 13.03 23.45 25.25
N GLU A 187 11.89 23.97 24.78
CA GLU A 187 10.97 24.74 25.63
C GLU A 187 10.35 23.91 26.77
N ILE A 188 10.00 22.65 26.50
CA ILE A 188 9.55 21.70 27.54
C ILE A 188 10.62 21.54 28.61
N ASN A 189 11.88 21.29 28.19
CA ASN A 189 12.99 21.12 29.12
C ASN A 189 13.25 22.38 29.95
N LYS A 190 13.24 23.57 29.32
CA LYS A 190 13.38 24.86 30.02
C LYS A 190 12.26 25.10 31.02
N THR A 191 11.03 24.75 30.68
CA THR A 191 9.87 24.91 31.58
C THR A 191 9.98 23.98 32.78
N ILE A 192 10.35 22.71 32.56
CA ILE A 192 10.58 21.75 33.64
C ILE A 192 11.72 22.23 34.54
N GLU A 193 12.83 22.68 33.96
CA GLU A 193 13.98 23.20 34.70
C GLU A 193 13.61 24.44 35.53
N GLY A 194 12.82 25.36 34.96
CA GLY A 194 12.33 26.54 35.67
C GLY A 194 11.42 26.21 36.86
N VAL A 195 10.54 25.22 36.71
CA VAL A 195 9.66 24.75 37.79
C VAL A 195 10.45 24.08 38.91
N VAL A 196 11.40 23.19 38.55
CA VAL A 196 12.24 22.47 39.50
C VAL A 196 13.17 23.41 40.26
N ASN A 197 13.72 24.42 39.60
CA ASN A 197 14.61 25.41 40.20
C ASN A 197 13.88 26.58 40.90
N SER A 198 12.54 26.58 40.89
CA SER A 198 11.77 27.61 41.58
C SER A 198 12.01 27.58 43.09
N SER A 199 12.15 28.76 43.68
CA SER A 199 12.35 28.90 45.13
C SER A 199 11.21 28.29 45.93
N GLU A 200 9.99 28.35 45.41
CA GLU A 200 8.80 27.79 46.06
C GLU A 200 8.87 26.25 46.16
N LEU A 201 9.18 25.56 45.06
CA LEU A 201 9.30 24.10 45.05
C LEU A 201 10.50 23.63 45.88
N LYS A 202 11.62 24.38 45.82
CA LYS A 202 12.81 24.13 46.63
C LYS A 202 12.50 24.21 48.13
N ASN A 203 11.79 25.24 48.56
CA ASN A 203 11.38 25.40 49.95
C ASN A 203 10.43 24.27 50.40
N MET A 204 9.47 23.86 49.55
CA MET A 204 8.59 22.71 49.84
C MET A 204 9.37 21.40 49.97
N MET A 205 10.40 21.19 49.16
CA MET A 205 11.27 20.01 49.23
C MET A 205 12.11 19.98 50.52
N GLU A 206 12.61 21.15 50.96
CA GLU A 206 13.32 21.29 52.23
C GLU A 206 12.39 21.01 53.42
N LEU A 207 11.15 21.50 53.38
CA LEU A 207 10.13 21.20 54.39
C LEU A 207 9.77 19.70 54.41
N LEU A 208 9.63 19.08 53.24
CA LEU A 208 9.38 17.64 53.12
C LEU A 208 10.52 16.82 53.76
N LYS A 209 11.77 17.24 53.55
CA LYS A 209 12.95 16.61 54.16
C LYS A 209 12.97 16.78 55.68
N LEU A 210 12.57 17.95 56.18
CA LEU A 210 12.47 18.23 57.61
C LEU A 210 11.40 17.35 58.28
N GLU A 211 10.19 17.30 57.72
CA GLU A 211 9.10 16.48 58.25
C GLU A 211 9.40 14.99 58.15
N LYS A 212 10.09 14.54 57.09
CA LYS A 212 10.58 13.16 57.00
C LYS A 212 11.54 12.81 58.14
N SER A 213 12.44 13.72 58.49
CA SER A 213 13.37 13.52 59.60
C SER A 213 12.66 13.45 60.96
N LYS A 214 11.55 14.17 61.13
CA LYS A 214 10.70 14.12 62.34
C LYS A 214 9.87 12.84 62.42
N ALA A 215 9.32 12.38 61.29
CA ALA A 215 8.61 11.10 61.21
C ALA A 215 9.53 9.92 61.58
N GLU A 216 10.77 9.92 61.08
CA GLU A 216 11.80 8.93 61.45
C GLU A 216 12.16 8.98 62.95
N ALA A 217 11.98 10.13 63.60
CA ALA A 217 12.15 10.31 65.04
C ALA A 217 10.91 9.93 65.88
N GLY A 218 9.84 9.44 65.24
CA GLY A 218 8.61 8.96 65.91
C GLY A 218 7.50 9.99 66.06
N ASP A 219 7.55 11.13 65.34
CA ASP A 219 6.45 12.10 65.32
C ASP A 219 5.27 11.60 64.47
N VAL A 220 4.17 11.26 65.15
CA VAL A 220 2.95 10.71 64.53
C VAL A 220 2.22 11.75 63.68
N GLU A 221 2.44 13.05 63.93
CA GLU A 221 1.80 14.12 63.15
C GLU A 221 2.50 14.37 61.80
N SER A 222 3.81 14.08 61.71
CA SER A 222 4.62 14.30 60.51
C SER A 222 4.22 13.43 59.32
N GLU A 223 3.68 12.23 59.54
CA GLU A 223 3.27 11.33 58.45
C GLU A 223 2.15 11.95 57.58
N SER A 224 1.14 12.55 58.22
CA SER A 224 0.08 13.30 57.54
C SER A 224 0.58 14.56 56.80
N LYS A 225 1.59 15.24 57.36
CA LYS A 225 2.19 16.46 56.76
C LYS A 225 3.04 16.11 55.54
N ILE A 226 3.72 14.97 55.56
CA ILE A 226 4.48 14.44 54.41
C ILE A 226 3.54 14.17 53.24
N GLU A 227 2.42 13.48 53.46
CA GLU A 227 1.44 13.23 52.40
C GLU A 227 0.87 14.53 51.81
N ALA A 228 0.51 15.49 52.67
CA ALA A 228 0.00 16.79 52.23
C ALA A 228 1.02 17.58 51.40
N LEU A 229 2.30 17.56 51.78
CA LEU A 229 3.38 18.21 51.03
C LEU A 229 3.65 17.53 49.69
N GLN A 230 3.62 16.19 49.64
CA GLN A 230 3.76 15.44 48.38
C GLN A 230 2.65 15.78 47.39
N GLN A 231 1.40 15.86 47.86
CA GLN A 231 0.27 16.24 47.02
C GLN A 231 0.40 17.68 46.50
N GLN A 232 0.82 18.61 47.36
CA GLN A 232 1.05 20.01 46.95
C GLN A 232 2.16 20.14 45.90
N ILE A 233 3.30 19.46 46.10
CA ILE A 233 4.41 19.45 45.14
C ILE A 233 3.92 18.90 43.79
N LYS A 234 3.20 17.77 43.81
CA LYS A 234 2.64 17.16 42.60
C LYS A 234 1.65 18.09 41.88
N GLN A 235 0.78 18.73 42.64
CA GLN A 235 -0.22 19.66 42.11
C GLN A 235 0.45 20.86 41.44
N ARG A 236 1.43 21.49 42.09
CA ARG A 236 2.13 22.66 41.54
C ARG A 236 2.93 22.34 40.28
N ILE A 237 3.58 21.18 40.23
CA ILE A 237 4.26 20.72 39.00
C ILE A 237 3.25 20.51 37.88
N SER A 238 2.12 19.86 38.19
CA SER A 238 1.06 19.61 37.20
C SER A 238 0.44 20.90 36.68
N GLU A 239 0.17 21.86 37.56
CA GLU A 239 -0.39 23.18 37.22
C GLU A 239 0.58 23.97 36.35
N ALA A 240 1.86 24.05 36.70
CA ALA A 240 2.85 24.81 35.94
C ALA A 240 3.07 24.24 34.53
N ILE A 241 3.08 22.91 34.39
CA ILE A 241 3.15 22.25 33.07
C ILE A 241 1.87 22.48 32.28
N SER A 242 0.70 22.44 32.94
CA SER A 242 -0.61 22.58 32.27
C SER A 242 -0.97 24.03 31.93
N SER A 243 -0.47 25.01 32.68
CA SER A 243 -0.66 26.44 32.44
C SER A 243 0.30 26.98 31.38
N SER A 244 1.34 26.22 31.04
CA SER A 244 2.26 26.60 29.98
C SER A 244 1.57 26.52 28.61
N GLU A 245 1.98 27.40 27.70
CA GLU A 245 1.52 27.38 26.31
C GLU A 245 1.98 26.13 25.55
N LEU A 246 2.81 25.26 26.15
CA LEU A 246 3.35 24.04 25.56
C LEU A 246 2.26 23.09 25.04
N LYS A 247 1.15 22.98 25.78
CA LYS A 247 0.01 22.16 25.36
C LYS A 247 -0.63 22.70 24.08
N GLY A 248 -0.75 24.03 23.97
CA GLY A 248 -1.24 24.70 22.77
C GLY A 248 -0.29 24.50 21.59
N LYS A 249 1.01 24.77 21.78
CA LYS A 249 2.04 24.58 20.75
C LYS A 249 2.13 23.13 20.27
N HIS A 250 1.95 22.15 21.15
CA HIS A 250 1.89 20.74 20.77
C HIS A 250 0.66 20.42 19.90
N GLN A 251 -0.51 20.94 20.25
CA GLN A 251 -1.73 20.75 19.47
C GLN A 251 -1.66 21.47 18.12
N GLU A 252 -1.11 22.68 18.08
CA GLU A 252 -0.87 23.45 16.85
C GLU A 252 0.11 22.71 15.93
N LEU A 253 1.25 22.26 16.44
CA LEU A 253 2.23 21.49 15.66
C LEU A 253 1.61 20.19 15.12
N LYS A 254 0.78 19.50 15.92
CA LYS A 254 0.04 18.31 15.48
C LYS A 254 -0.96 18.64 14.36
N ALA A 255 -1.63 19.78 14.44
CA ALA A 255 -2.56 20.25 13.42
C ALA A 255 -1.81 20.62 12.13
N GLU A 256 -0.71 21.38 12.23
CA GLU A 256 0.14 21.74 11.08
C GLU A 256 0.71 20.51 10.36
N ILE A 257 1.16 19.49 11.11
CA ILE A 257 1.62 18.23 10.52
C ILE A 257 0.47 17.52 9.80
N SER A 258 -0.72 17.48 10.41
CA SER A 258 -1.90 16.84 9.82
C SER A 258 -2.37 17.58 8.56
N GLU A 259 -2.35 18.90 8.58
CA GLU A 259 -2.70 19.76 7.45
C GLU A 259 -1.67 19.65 6.33
N ALA A 260 -0.37 19.62 6.62
CA ALA A 260 0.66 19.43 5.61
C ALA A 260 0.56 18.06 4.92
N ILE A 261 0.21 17.01 5.67
CA ILE A 261 -0.08 15.68 5.11
C ILE A 261 -1.30 15.75 4.18
N GLN A 262 -2.37 16.43 4.59
CA GLN A 262 -3.61 16.54 3.79
C GLN A 262 -3.48 17.46 2.57
N SER A 263 -2.77 18.59 2.70
CA SER A 263 -2.53 19.58 1.64
C SER A 263 -1.60 19.03 0.56
N SER A 264 -0.66 18.12 0.92
CA SER A 264 0.12 17.34 -0.05
C SER A 264 -0.71 16.28 -0.79
N GLY A 265 -1.95 16.00 -0.34
CA GLY A 265 -2.91 15.07 -0.94
C GLY A 265 -3.91 15.73 -1.90
N GLY A 266 -3.63 16.94 -2.40
CA GLY A 266 -4.49 17.71 -3.29
C GLY A 266 -4.46 17.27 -4.76
N ALA A 267 -4.79 15.99 -5.04
CA ALA A 267 -5.41 15.53 -6.29
C ALA A 267 -5.73 14.02 -6.20
N ASN A 268 -6.79 13.66 -5.48
CA ASN A 268 -7.85 12.79 -6.01
C ASN A 268 -8.97 12.62 -4.99
N GLY A 269 -10.19 12.85 -5.47
CA GLY A 269 -11.40 12.92 -4.66
C GLY A 269 -11.82 11.58 -4.06
N SER A 270 -12.55 11.70 -2.95
CA SER A 270 -13.66 10.84 -2.53
C SER A 270 -13.66 9.40 -3.08
N LEU A 271 -13.06 8.47 -2.33
CA LEU A 271 -13.45 7.07 -2.36
C LEU A 271 -14.24 6.76 -1.09
N GLN A 272 -15.54 7.04 -1.15
CA GLN A 272 -16.50 6.28 -0.38
C GLN A 272 -16.42 4.82 -0.81
N LYS A 273 -16.40 3.94 0.20
CA LYS A 273 -16.49 2.49 0.08
C LYS A 273 -17.56 2.07 -0.92
N GLU A 274 -17.18 1.29 -1.92
CA GLU A 274 -18.01 0.21 -2.43
C GLU A 274 -17.12 -0.99 -2.78
N ASN A 275 -17.49 -2.14 -2.22
CA ASN A 275 -16.90 -3.43 -2.53
C ASN A 275 -17.17 -3.76 -4.00
N GLN A 276 -16.13 -3.87 -4.84
CA GLN A 276 -16.20 -4.77 -5.98
C GLN A 276 -14.81 -5.15 -6.48
N ALA A 277 -14.58 -6.47 -6.44
CA ALA A 277 -13.44 -7.11 -7.05
C ALA A 277 -13.48 -6.94 -8.57
N CYS A 278 -12.41 -6.36 -9.14
CA CYS A 278 -11.68 -6.88 -10.30
C CYS A 278 -10.57 -5.88 -10.62
N GLY A 279 -9.34 -6.17 -10.18
CA GLY A 279 -8.17 -5.37 -10.50
C GLY A 279 -7.81 -5.52 -11.98
N THR A 280 -7.78 -4.39 -12.67
CA THR A 280 -7.28 -4.19 -14.02
C THR A 280 -5.78 -4.47 -14.10
N TYR A 281 -5.37 -5.58 -14.72
CA TYR A 281 -4.05 -5.74 -15.37
C TYR A 281 -4.15 -6.80 -16.49
N ALA A 282 -3.46 -6.54 -17.60
CA ALA A 282 -3.40 -7.31 -18.84
C ALA A 282 -4.66 -7.27 -19.73
N ARG A 283 -4.75 -6.20 -20.50
CA ARG A 283 -5.43 -6.21 -21.79
C ARG A 283 -4.72 -7.25 -22.69
N ASP A 284 -5.55 -8.05 -23.33
CA ASP A 284 -5.28 -9.07 -24.35
C ASP A 284 -4.90 -10.48 -23.81
N GLU A 285 -5.82 -11.42 -24.08
CA GLU A 285 -5.82 -12.88 -23.82
C GLU A 285 -6.06 -13.41 -22.39
N PHE A 286 -5.68 -12.72 -21.31
CA PHE A 286 -5.58 -13.38 -20.00
C PHE A 286 -6.85 -13.46 -19.14
N CYS A 287 -7.88 -12.64 -19.42
CA CYS A 287 -9.11 -12.64 -18.60
C CYS A 287 -10.15 -13.69 -19.03
N LEU A 288 -9.85 -14.48 -20.06
CA LEU A 288 -10.86 -15.22 -20.82
C LEU A 288 -11.06 -16.69 -20.44
N MET A 289 -10.30 -17.22 -19.49
CA MET A 289 -10.36 -18.65 -19.14
C MET A 289 -10.44 -18.98 -17.65
N CYS A 290 -10.40 -18.00 -16.75
CA CYS A 290 -10.36 -18.25 -15.31
C CYS A 290 -11.69 -18.10 -14.56
N ALA A 291 -12.77 -17.71 -15.22
CA ALA A 291 -14.12 -17.81 -14.67
C ALA A 291 -14.88 -18.92 -15.40
N ALA A 292 -15.79 -19.56 -14.66
CA ALA A 292 -16.77 -20.57 -15.07
C ALA A 292 -17.39 -20.34 -16.48
N PRO A 293 -18.26 -21.23 -17.02
CA PRO A 293 -18.72 -21.25 -18.44
C PRO A 293 -19.16 -19.91 -19.06
N ILE A 294 -19.48 -18.95 -18.20
CA ILE A 294 -19.60 -17.49 -18.37
C ILE A 294 -18.63 -16.87 -19.39
N HIS A 295 -17.34 -17.24 -19.44
CA HIS A 295 -16.41 -16.63 -20.39
C HIS A 295 -16.38 -17.28 -21.79
N CYS A 296 -16.80 -18.55 -21.93
CA CYS A 296 -16.95 -19.16 -23.26
C CYS A 296 -18.07 -18.49 -24.06
N LEU A 297 -19.16 -18.07 -23.41
CA LEU A 297 -20.27 -17.34 -24.06
C LEU A 297 -19.86 -15.92 -24.49
N LEU A 298 -19.09 -15.20 -23.67
CA LEU A 298 -18.59 -13.86 -24.02
C LEU A 298 -17.46 -13.91 -25.06
N PHE A 299 -16.60 -14.94 -25.05
CA PHE A 299 -15.63 -15.17 -26.12
C PHE A 299 -16.32 -15.52 -27.45
N PHE A 300 -17.40 -16.31 -27.40
CA PHE A 300 -18.28 -16.56 -28.56
C PHE A 300 -18.90 -15.27 -29.12
N PHE A 301 -19.22 -14.31 -28.24
CA PHE A 301 -19.84 -13.04 -28.62
C PHE A 301 -18.84 -12.00 -29.18
N PHE A 302 -17.58 -12.02 -28.75
CA PHE A 302 -16.59 -11.00 -29.12
C PHE A 302 -15.64 -11.40 -30.26
N PHE A 303 -15.35 -12.69 -30.48
CA PHE A 303 -14.36 -13.12 -31.49
C PHE A 303 -14.95 -13.34 -32.90
N LEU A 304 -16.24 -13.07 -33.10
CA LEU A 304 -16.96 -13.25 -34.35
C LEU A 304 -17.58 -11.94 -34.88
N LEU A 305 -16.97 -10.81 -34.49
CA LEU A 305 -17.10 -9.46 -35.06
C LEU A 305 -15.83 -9.08 -35.80
#